data_AF-A0A4R4TRG0-F1
#
_entry.id   AF-A0A4R4TRG0-F1
#
_cell.length_a   1.000
_cell.length_b   1.000
_cell.length_c   1.000
_cell.angle_alpha   90.00
_cell.angle_beta   90.00
_cell.angle_gamma   90.00
#
_symmetry.space_group_name_H-M   'P 1'
#
loop_
_entity.id
_entity.type
_entity.pdbx_description
1 polymer ?
#
loop_
_entity_poly.entity_id
_entity_poly.type
_entity_poly.pdbx_seq_one_letter_code
_entity_poly.pdbx_strand_id
1 'polypeptide(L)'
;MSVGRMDEASAMLDRALQHAIETDDVNLTSEILGFKAQIAWDGGQLGTMMGLRRAARRGGKRLYPGEAAIAAAQEARGYAVIDQARQRHAERPPWLYYQVDGFYELHRGQAWRHLGPHHPVYNARATTELSDGLGKLPADMRSSEWAGDFTYHLARAYMQADEHAEAERVAGELEETAACVGSDRVRRLAASLR
;
A
#
# COMPACT_ATOMS: atom_id res chain seq x y z
N MET A 1 7.38 10.03 25.88
CA MET A 1 8.21 11.16 25.39
C MET A 1 9.50 10.57 24.85
N SER A 2 9.75 10.69 23.53
CA SER A 2 10.94 10.12 22.87
C SER A 2 12.05 11.16 22.81
N VAL A 3 13.30 10.73 23.00
CA VAL A 3 14.53 11.56 23.11
C VAL A 3 15.00 12.16 21.78
N GLY A 4 14.17 12.13 20.73
CA GLY A 4 14.45 12.76 19.42
C GLY A 4 15.51 12.06 18.55
N ARG A 5 16.11 10.94 19.00
CA ARG A 5 17.16 10.20 18.28
C ARG A 5 16.59 9.12 17.37
N MET A 6 15.84 9.53 16.35
CA MET A 6 15.08 8.61 15.48
C MET A 6 15.97 7.69 14.64
N ASP A 7 17.14 8.16 14.20
CA ASP A 7 18.07 7.37 13.39
C ASP A 7 18.68 6.20 14.19
N GLU A 8 19.05 6.46 15.44
CA GLU A 8 19.57 5.43 16.34
C GLU A 8 18.49 4.42 16.73
N ALA A 9 17.27 4.91 16.99
CA ALA A 9 16.12 4.05 17.21
C ALA A 9 15.86 3.13 16.01
N SER A 10 15.94 3.67 14.79
CA SER A 10 15.80 2.89 13.56
C SER A 10 16.88 1.79 13.45
N ALA A 11 18.15 2.14 13.67
CA ALA A 11 19.27 1.19 13.62
C ALA A 11 19.21 0.11 14.72
N MET A 12 18.62 0.42 15.87
CA MET A 12 18.36 -0.58 16.92
C MET A 12 17.19 -1.49 16.55
N LEU A 13 16.11 -0.94 15.99
CA LEU A 13 14.96 -1.72 15.52
C LEU A 13 15.33 -2.63 14.35
N ASP A 14 16.27 -2.24 13.48
CA ASP A 14 16.82 -3.11 12.43
C ASP A 14 17.50 -4.36 13.00
N ARG A 15 18.35 -4.18 14.02
CA ARG A 15 19.03 -5.28 14.72
C ARG A 15 18.04 -6.17 15.47
N ALA A 16 17.07 -5.56 16.16
CA ALA A 16 16.02 -6.31 16.85
C ALA A 16 15.17 -7.13 15.86
N LEU A 17 14.87 -6.58 14.68
CA LEU A 17 14.11 -7.26 13.64
C LEU A 17 14.88 -8.48 13.10
N GLN A 18 16.20 -8.39 12.93
CA GLN A 18 17.03 -9.52 12.54
C GLN A 18 16.90 -10.66 13.55
N HIS A 19 17.06 -10.38 14.84
CA HIS A 19 16.94 -11.40 15.89
C HIS A 19 15.53 -12.00 15.98
N ALA A 20 14.48 -11.18 15.86
CA ALA A 20 13.10 -11.67 15.89
C ALA A 20 12.79 -12.62 14.72
N ILE A 21 13.38 -12.36 13.54
CA ILE A 21 13.30 -13.24 12.37
C ILE A 21 14.09 -14.53 12.62
N GLU A 22 15.31 -14.44 13.16
CA GLU A 22 16.16 -15.60 13.48
C GLU A 22 15.48 -16.56 14.46
N THR A 23 14.63 -16.05 15.37
CA THR A 23 13.89 -16.86 16.34
C THR A 23 12.49 -17.28 15.88
N ASP A 24 12.07 -16.94 14.66
CA ASP A 24 10.69 -17.13 14.13
C ASP A 24 9.59 -16.63 15.10
N ASP A 25 9.87 -15.52 15.81
CA ASP A 25 8.87 -14.90 16.68
C ASP A 25 8.04 -13.90 15.88
N VAL A 26 6.88 -14.36 15.42
CA VAL A 26 5.94 -13.57 14.61
C VAL A 26 5.33 -12.39 15.37
N ASN A 27 5.21 -12.47 16.69
CA ASN A 27 4.63 -11.39 17.50
C ASN A 27 5.68 -10.30 17.72
N LEU A 28 6.90 -10.69 18.08
CA LEU A 28 8.01 -9.75 18.22
C LEU A 28 8.35 -9.08 16.89
N THR A 29 8.29 -9.83 15.78
CA THR A 29 8.44 -9.29 14.43
C THR A 29 7.35 -8.25 14.12
N SER A 30 6.08 -8.54 14.45
CA SER A 30 4.96 -7.62 14.26
C SER A 30 5.16 -6.32 15.04
N GLU A 31 5.55 -6.43 16.31
CA GLU A 31 5.72 -5.29 17.21
C GLU A 31 6.88 -4.38 16.78
N ILE A 32 8.03 -4.97 16.42
CA ILE A 32 9.21 -4.21 15.95
C ILE A 32 8.91 -3.47 14.64
N LEU A 33 8.28 -4.15 13.67
CA LEU A 33 7.78 -3.49 12.46
C LEU A 33 6.81 -2.37 12.80
N GLY A 34 6.11 -2.53 13.91
CA GLY A 34 5.24 -1.52 14.42
C GLY A 34 5.92 -0.25 14.90
N PHE A 35 6.94 -0.36 15.73
CA PHE A 35 7.72 0.81 16.14
C PHE A 35 8.34 1.52 14.94
N LYS A 36 8.83 0.77 13.95
CA LYS A 36 9.33 1.34 12.71
C LYS A 36 8.23 2.09 11.93
N ALA A 37 7.00 1.56 11.92
CA ALA A 37 5.87 2.23 11.29
C ALA A 37 5.51 3.53 12.03
N GLN A 38 5.63 3.57 13.35
CA GLN A 38 5.43 4.78 14.14
C GLN A 38 6.50 5.84 13.84
N ILE A 39 7.78 5.44 13.72
CA ILE A 39 8.86 6.35 13.29
C ILE A 39 8.60 6.89 11.89
N ALA A 40 8.17 6.03 10.95
CA ALA A 40 7.80 6.44 9.60
C ALA A 40 6.63 7.45 9.61
N TRP A 41 5.62 7.23 10.46
CA TRP A 41 4.52 8.17 10.67
C TRP A 41 5.01 9.52 11.17
N ASP A 42 5.83 9.52 12.23
CA ASP A 42 6.35 10.75 12.84
C ASP A 42 7.25 11.54 11.87
N GLY A 43 7.91 10.84 10.94
CA GLY A 43 8.66 11.42 9.81
C GLY A 43 7.83 11.79 8.57
N GLY A 44 6.50 11.67 8.62
CA GLY A 44 5.59 12.00 7.50
C GLY A 44 5.60 10.99 6.34
N GLN A 45 6.25 9.84 6.51
CA GLN A 45 6.40 8.79 5.49
C GLN A 45 5.20 7.82 5.51
N LEU A 46 4.02 8.33 5.14
CA LEU A 46 2.74 7.58 5.19
C LEU A 46 2.80 6.23 4.45
N GLY A 47 3.39 6.19 3.26
CA GLY A 47 3.55 4.94 2.48
C GLY A 47 4.44 3.91 3.17
N THR A 48 5.55 4.34 3.78
CA THR A 48 6.46 3.48 4.56
C THR A 48 5.76 2.93 5.80
N MET A 49 5.01 3.78 6.53
CA MET A 49 4.21 3.35 7.69
C MET A 49 3.24 2.22 7.31
N MET A 50 2.46 2.43 6.24
CA MET A 50 1.48 1.44 5.77
C MET A 50 2.14 0.14 5.30
N GLY A 51 3.28 0.23 4.59
CA GLY A 51 4.05 -0.94 4.16
C GLY A 51 4.59 -1.77 5.32
N LEU A 52 5.06 -1.12 6.39
CA LEU A 52 5.54 -1.77 7.61
C LEU A 52 4.40 -2.44 8.40
N ARG A 53 3.24 -1.80 8.51
CA ARG A 53 2.07 -2.42 9.16
C ARG A 53 1.50 -3.59 8.37
N ARG A 54 1.53 -3.51 7.04
CA ARG A 54 1.23 -4.67 6.19
C ARG A 54 2.19 -5.82 6.44
N ALA A 55 3.48 -5.53 6.54
CA ALA A 55 4.50 -6.53 6.83
C ALA A 55 4.27 -7.21 8.20
N ALA A 56 3.87 -6.44 9.21
CA ALA A 56 3.55 -6.92 10.56
C ALA A 56 2.39 -7.94 10.55
N ARG A 57 1.41 -7.75 9.67
CA ARG A 57 0.25 -8.66 9.54
C ARG A 57 0.56 -10.02 8.90
N ARG A 58 1.75 -10.25 8.34
CA ARG A 58 2.12 -11.53 7.69
C ARG A 58 2.14 -12.73 8.63
N GLY A 59 2.23 -12.50 9.94
CA GLY A 59 2.07 -13.56 10.95
C GLY A 59 0.67 -14.21 10.96
N GLY A 60 -0.34 -13.55 10.38
CA GLY A 60 -1.68 -14.09 10.20
C GLY A 60 -2.30 -14.58 11.52
N LYS A 61 -2.78 -15.83 11.55
CA LYS A 61 -3.41 -16.45 12.72
C LYS A 61 -2.43 -16.73 13.87
N ARG A 62 -1.11 -16.64 13.64
CA ARG A 62 -0.08 -16.81 14.68
C ARG A 62 0.09 -15.57 15.55
N LEU A 63 -0.47 -14.43 15.12
CA LEU A 63 -0.43 -13.19 15.89
C LEU A 63 -1.39 -13.25 17.07
N TYR A 64 -0.99 -12.66 18.19
CA TYR A 64 -1.91 -12.34 19.26
C TYR A 64 -3.01 -11.40 18.74
N PRO A 65 -4.28 -11.57 19.19
CA PRO A 65 -5.38 -10.71 18.75
C PRO A 65 -5.13 -9.22 18.97
N GLY A 66 -4.44 -8.85 20.06
CA GLY A 66 -4.05 -7.47 20.36
C GLY A 66 -3.09 -6.88 19.32
N GLU A 67 -2.12 -7.68 18.86
CA GLU A 67 -1.16 -7.24 17.84
C GLU A 67 -1.80 -7.06 16.47
N ALA A 68 -2.67 -7.99 16.08
CA ALA A 68 -3.45 -7.85 14.87
C ALA A 68 -4.35 -6.59 14.91
N ALA A 69 -4.93 -6.27 16.07
CA ALA A 69 -5.76 -5.08 16.27
C ALA A 69 -4.95 -3.78 16.19
N ILE A 70 -3.76 -3.72 16.79
CA ILE A 70 -2.88 -2.54 16.74
C ILE A 70 -2.40 -2.27 15.31
N ALA A 71 -1.97 -3.31 14.59
CA ALA A 71 -1.56 -3.17 13.20
C ALA A 71 -2.71 -2.64 12.32
N ALA A 72 -3.93 -3.15 12.52
CA ALA A 72 -5.12 -2.68 11.81
C ALA A 72 -5.50 -1.24 12.19
N ALA A 73 -5.36 -0.84 13.46
CA ALA A 73 -5.68 0.50 13.93
C ALA A 73 -4.76 1.58 13.33
N GLN A 74 -3.46 1.30 13.18
CA GLN A 74 -2.53 2.23 12.55
C GLN A 74 -2.68 2.30 11.02
N GLU A 75 -3.07 1.19 10.37
CA GLU A 75 -3.51 1.26 8.98
C GLU A 75 -4.77 2.12 8.84
N ALA A 76 -5.80 1.89 9.69
CA ALA A 76 -7.04 2.68 9.73
C ALA A 76 -6.77 4.19 9.88
N ARG A 77 -5.79 4.57 10.70
CA ARG A 77 -5.35 5.97 10.86
C ARG A 77 -4.79 6.56 9.56
N GLY A 78 -4.05 5.77 8.78
CA GLY A 78 -3.57 6.20 7.45
C GLY A 78 -4.72 6.50 6.49
N TYR A 79 -5.76 5.66 6.49
CA TYR A 79 -6.97 5.90 5.68
C TYR A 79 -7.73 7.16 6.10
N ALA A 80 -7.87 7.41 7.41
CA ALA A 80 -8.54 8.61 7.89
C ALA A 80 -7.85 9.91 7.40
N VAL A 81 -6.52 9.92 7.31
CA VAL A 81 -5.77 11.05 6.74
C VAL A 81 -6.05 11.21 5.24
N ILE A 82 -6.12 10.12 4.49
CA ILE A 82 -6.47 10.12 3.07
C ILE A 82 -7.86 10.73 2.86
N ASP A 83 -8.86 10.33 3.66
CA ASP A 83 -10.23 10.85 3.55
C ASP A 83 -10.32 12.34 3.94
N GLN A 84 -9.59 12.78 4.97
CA GLN A 84 -9.53 14.20 5.35
C GLN A 84 -8.84 15.04 4.26
N ALA A 85 -7.76 14.53 3.66
CA ALA A 85 -7.07 15.19 2.56
C ALA A 85 -7.98 15.33 1.32
N ARG A 86 -8.79 14.31 1.02
CA ARG A 86 -9.82 14.36 -0.02
C ARG A 86 -10.83 15.47 0.21
N GLN A 87 -11.34 15.63 1.42
CA GLN A 87 -12.32 16.67 1.75
C GLN A 87 -11.77 18.09 1.56
N ARG A 88 -10.45 18.27 1.67
CA ARG A 88 -9.76 19.56 1.51
C ARG A 88 -9.04 19.68 0.16
N HIS A 89 -9.40 18.87 -0.83
CA HIS A 89 -8.74 18.85 -2.13
C HIS A 89 -8.72 20.22 -2.83
N ALA A 90 -9.76 21.05 -2.64
CA ALA A 90 -9.82 22.41 -3.17
C ALA A 90 -8.76 23.37 -2.58
N GLU A 91 -8.18 23.04 -1.42
CA GLU A 91 -7.15 23.84 -0.74
C GLU A 91 -5.73 23.48 -1.20
N ARG A 92 -5.59 22.58 -2.18
CA ARG A 92 -4.27 22.08 -2.63
C ARG A 92 -3.44 23.20 -3.29
N PRO A 93 -2.16 23.34 -2.94
CA PRO A 93 -1.29 24.28 -3.62
C PRO A 93 -1.01 23.86 -5.07
N PRO A 94 -0.66 24.80 -5.97
CA PRO A 94 -0.52 24.52 -7.41
C PRO A 94 0.50 23.44 -7.78
N TRP A 95 1.52 23.20 -6.96
CA TRP A 95 2.55 22.17 -7.21
C TRP A 95 2.06 20.74 -6.95
N LEU A 96 0.87 20.54 -6.37
CA LEU A 96 0.21 19.23 -6.25
C LEU A 96 -0.73 18.96 -7.46
N TYR A 97 -0.27 19.31 -8.65
CA TYR A 97 -1.05 19.20 -9.90
C TYR A 97 -1.46 17.74 -10.20
N TYR A 98 -0.67 16.76 -9.74
CA TYR A 98 -0.91 15.33 -9.91
C TYR A 98 -1.96 14.75 -8.96
N GLN A 99 -2.39 15.48 -7.92
CA GLN A 99 -3.51 15.06 -7.07
C GLN A 99 -4.82 15.35 -7.80
N VAL A 100 -5.13 14.58 -8.85
CA VAL A 100 -6.35 14.70 -9.63
C VAL A 100 -7.49 13.87 -9.02
N ASP A 101 -8.68 13.97 -9.61
CA ASP A 101 -9.80 13.10 -9.26
C ASP A 101 -9.37 11.62 -9.38
N GLY A 102 -9.73 10.81 -8.39
CA GLY A 102 -9.29 9.42 -8.31
C GLY A 102 -7.99 9.19 -7.52
N PHE A 103 -7.17 10.22 -7.28
CA PHE A 103 -5.91 10.07 -6.53
C PHE A 103 -6.11 9.40 -5.16
N TYR A 104 -7.09 9.85 -4.39
CA TYR A 104 -7.34 9.31 -3.05
C TYR A 104 -8.01 7.92 -3.08
N GLU A 105 -8.89 7.67 -4.05
CA GLU A 105 -9.46 6.33 -4.32
C GLU A 105 -8.36 5.31 -4.61
N LEU A 106 -7.38 5.66 -5.45
CA LEU A 106 -6.25 4.80 -5.79
C LEU A 106 -5.44 4.37 -4.57
N HIS A 107 -5.10 5.33 -3.70
CA HIS A 107 -4.37 5.06 -2.46
C HIS A 107 -5.19 4.25 -1.45
N ARG A 108 -6.49 4.51 -1.35
CA ARG A 108 -7.40 3.72 -0.50
C ARG A 108 -7.55 2.29 -1.03
N GLY A 109 -7.72 2.12 -2.33
CA GLY A 109 -7.83 0.82 -2.98
C GLY A 109 -6.55 -0.01 -2.90
N GLN A 110 -5.37 0.60 -3.07
CA GLN A 110 -4.08 -0.06 -2.88
C GLN A 110 -3.96 -0.69 -1.48
N ALA A 111 -4.41 0.06 -0.48
CA ALA A 111 -4.34 -0.36 0.90
C ALA A 111 -5.42 -1.43 1.21
N TRP A 112 -6.65 -1.33 0.68
CA TRP A 112 -7.64 -2.41 0.80
C TRP A 112 -7.13 -3.72 0.19
N ARG A 113 -6.44 -3.67 -0.95
CA ARG A 113 -5.84 -4.84 -1.61
C ARG A 113 -4.82 -5.55 -0.72
N HIS A 114 -4.16 -4.82 0.17
CA HIS A 114 -3.23 -5.40 1.13
C HIS A 114 -3.92 -6.21 2.22
N LEU A 115 -5.17 -5.89 2.54
CA LEU A 115 -6.03 -6.64 3.46
C LEU A 115 -6.74 -7.81 2.77
N GLY A 116 -6.91 -7.73 1.44
CA GLY A 116 -7.65 -8.68 0.59
C GLY A 116 -7.31 -10.18 0.68
N PRO A 117 -6.04 -10.63 0.79
CA PRO A 117 -5.70 -12.06 0.68
C PRO A 117 -6.38 -12.98 1.68
N HIS A 118 -6.82 -12.44 2.82
CA HIS A 118 -7.50 -13.21 3.87
C HIS A 118 -8.91 -12.69 4.17
N HIS A 119 -9.36 -11.67 3.45
CA HIS A 119 -10.60 -10.96 3.71
C HIS A 119 -11.24 -10.52 2.38
N PRO A 120 -12.10 -11.36 1.78
CA PRO A 120 -12.73 -11.08 0.49
C PRO A 120 -13.47 -9.74 0.44
N VAL A 121 -14.10 -9.34 1.55
CA VAL A 121 -14.78 -8.04 1.67
C VAL A 121 -13.82 -6.86 1.46
N TYR A 122 -12.59 -6.94 1.95
CA TYR A 122 -11.59 -5.90 1.70
C TYR A 122 -11.01 -5.99 0.29
N ASN A 123 -10.90 -7.19 -0.27
CA ASN A 123 -10.49 -7.33 -1.68
C ASN A 123 -11.53 -6.72 -2.64
N ALA A 124 -12.82 -6.92 -2.36
CA ALA A 124 -13.90 -6.29 -3.14
C ALA A 124 -13.87 -4.76 -3.04
N ARG A 125 -13.60 -4.20 -1.86
CA ARG A 125 -13.37 -2.74 -1.74
C ARG A 125 -12.15 -2.29 -2.53
N ALA A 126 -11.11 -3.12 -2.59
CA ALA A 126 -9.92 -2.81 -3.35
C ALA A 126 -10.18 -2.73 -4.85
N THR A 127 -10.87 -3.71 -5.43
CA THR A 127 -11.22 -3.71 -6.86
C THR A 127 -12.09 -2.51 -7.20
N THR A 128 -13.12 -2.21 -6.41
CA THR A 128 -13.97 -1.02 -6.62
C THR A 128 -13.15 0.27 -6.60
N GLU A 129 -12.38 0.52 -5.54
CA GLU A 129 -11.68 1.79 -5.37
C GLU A 129 -10.53 1.97 -6.38
N LEU A 130 -9.81 0.90 -6.72
CA LEU A 130 -8.75 0.96 -7.74
C LEU A 130 -9.33 1.18 -9.13
N SER A 131 -10.41 0.47 -9.50
CA SER A 131 -11.08 0.65 -10.80
C SER A 131 -11.68 2.06 -10.93
N ASP A 132 -12.39 2.53 -9.90
CA ASP A 132 -12.97 3.87 -9.87
C ASP A 132 -11.90 4.96 -9.93
N GLY A 133 -10.81 4.78 -9.17
CA GLY A 133 -9.68 5.71 -9.15
C GLY A 133 -8.97 5.80 -10.49
N LEU A 134 -8.65 4.65 -11.12
CA LEU A 134 -8.03 4.60 -12.44
C LEU A 134 -8.97 5.15 -13.53
N GLY A 135 -10.28 4.96 -13.40
CA GLY A 135 -11.29 5.47 -14.33
C GLY A 135 -11.47 7.00 -14.30
N LYS A 136 -11.09 7.65 -13.20
CA LYS A 136 -11.14 9.11 -13.03
C LYS A 136 -9.87 9.83 -13.49
N LEU A 137 -8.78 9.10 -13.74
CA LEU A 137 -7.54 9.70 -14.19
C LEU A 137 -7.70 10.26 -15.63
N PRO A 138 -7.13 11.44 -15.92
CA PRO A 138 -6.88 11.88 -17.28
C PRO A 138 -6.11 10.83 -18.08
N ALA A 139 -6.36 10.74 -19.39
CA ALA A 139 -5.79 9.67 -20.23
C ALA A 139 -4.26 9.64 -20.23
N ASP A 140 -3.62 10.81 -20.26
CA ASP A 140 -2.16 10.97 -20.18
C ASP A 140 -1.61 10.50 -18.83
N MET A 141 -2.32 10.79 -17.73
CA MET A 141 -1.96 10.31 -16.40
C MET A 141 -2.19 8.81 -16.23
N ARG A 142 -3.25 8.25 -16.83
CA ARG A 142 -3.54 6.81 -16.77
C ARG A 142 -2.42 5.98 -17.41
N SER A 143 -1.82 6.48 -18.48
CA SER A 143 -0.68 5.85 -19.17
C SER A 143 0.68 6.19 -18.55
N SER A 144 0.72 6.85 -17.39
CA SER A 144 1.98 7.22 -16.74
C SER A 144 2.60 6.06 -15.95
N GLU A 145 3.91 6.17 -15.69
CA GLU A 145 4.62 5.20 -14.84
C GLU A 145 4.02 5.09 -13.43
N TRP A 146 3.54 6.19 -12.85
CA TRP A 146 3.00 6.17 -11.49
C TRP A 146 1.63 5.51 -11.43
N ALA A 147 0.78 5.70 -12.45
CA ALA A 147 -0.51 5.02 -12.55
C ALA A 147 -0.34 3.50 -12.73
N GLY A 148 0.75 3.07 -13.39
CA GLY A 148 1.10 1.66 -13.55
C GLY A 148 1.19 0.88 -12.22
N ASP A 149 1.60 1.53 -11.12
CA ASP A 149 1.61 0.87 -9.80
C ASP A 149 0.21 0.49 -9.32
N PHE A 150 -0.77 1.35 -9.60
CA PHE A 150 -2.16 1.12 -9.23
C PHE A 150 -2.82 0.10 -10.16
N THR A 151 -2.49 0.11 -11.45
CA THR A 151 -2.89 -0.94 -12.41
C THR A 151 -2.37 -2.31 -11.98
N TYR A 152 -1.10 -2.41 -11.56
CA TYR A 152 -0.54 -3.63 -10.97
C TYR A 152 -1.34 -4.09 -9.74
N HIS A 153 -1.73 -3.16 -8.88
CA HIS A 153 -2.51 -3.49 -7.68
C HIS A 153 -3.92 -3.94 -8.00
N LEU A 154 -4.55 -3.39 -9.04
CA LEU A 154 -5.86 -3.83 -9.51
C LEU A 154 -5.80 -5.25 -10.05
N ALA A 155 -4.81 -5.57 -10.91
CA ALA A 155 -4.61 -6.93 -11.40
C ALA A 155 -4.41 -7.94 -10.25
N ARG A 156 -3.60 -7.57 -9.24
CA ARG A 156 -3.43 -8.41 -8.03
C ARG A 156 -4.71 -8.58 -7.22
N ALA A 157 -5.60 -7.58 -7.21
CA ALA A 157 -6.90 -7.68 -6.53
C ALA A 157 -7.84 -8.62 -7.30
N TYR A 158 -7.87 -8.55 -8.63
CA TYR A 158 -8.62 -9.51 -9.45
C TYR A 158 -8.12 -10.95 -9.29
N MET A 159 -6.80 -11.18 -9.25
CA MET A 159 -6.24 -12.50 -8.95
C MET A 159 -6.67 -13.02 -7.56
N GLN A 160 -6.75 -12.15 -6.55
CA GLN A 160 -7.22 -12.54 -5.22
C GLN A 160 -8.72 -12.85 -5.18
N ALA A 161 -9.49 -12.33 -6.14
CA ALA A 161 -10.91 -12.60 -6.32
C ALA A 161 -11.20 -13.80 -7.23
N ASP A 162 -10.16 -14.45 -7.78
CA ASP A 162 -10.29 -15.50 -8.81
C ASP A 162 -10.90 -15.00 -10.14
N GLU A 163 -10.85 -13.67 -10.36
CA GLU A 163 -11.35 -13.02 -11.57
C GLU A 163 -10.24 -12.99 -12.65
N HIS A 164 -9.85 -14.17 -13.13
CA HIS A 164 -8.69 -14.35 -14.01
C HIS A 164 -8.75 -13.52 -15.30
N ALA A 165 -9.91 -13.44 -15.95
CA ALA A 165 -10.06 -12.68 -17.19
C ALA A 165 -9.79 -11.17 -17.00
N GLU A 166 -10.27 -10.61 -15.89
CA GLU A 166 -10.01 -9.20 -15.56
C GLU A 166 -8.55 -8.98 -15.14
N ALA A 167 -7.96 -9.93 -14.42
CA ALA A 167 -6.54 -9.88 -14.07
C ALA A 167 -5.64 -9.87 -15.32
N GLU A 168 -5.91 -10.73 -16.30
CA GLU A 168 -5.18 -10.79 -17.57
C GLU A 168 -5.36 -9.51 -18.39
N ARG A 169 -6.59 -9.00 -18.49
CA ARG A 169 -6.89 -7.75 -19.19
C ARG A 169 -6.09 -6.58 -18.62
N VAL A 170 -6.09 -6.42 -17.30
CA VAL A 170 -5.37 -5.35 -16.60
C VAL A 170 -3.85 -5.56 -16.66
N ALA A 171 -3.37 -6.80 -16.65
CA ALA A 171 -1.95 -7.09 -16.86
C ALA A 171 -1.50 -6.66 -18.27
N GLY A 172 -2.32 -6.88 -19.31
CA GLY A 172 -2.07 -6.39 -20.66
C GLY A 172 -1.96 -4.86 -20.74
N GLU A 173 -2.89 -4.13 -20.10
CA GLU A 173 -2.80 -2.66 -20.01
C GLU A 173 -1.48 -2.19 -19.36
N LEU A 174 -1.01 -2.91 -18.34
CA LEU A 174 0.23 -2.59 -17.66
C LEU A 174 1.47 -2.83 -18.55
N GLU A 175 1.44 -3.87 -19.39
CA GLU A 175 2.50 -4.16 -20.36
C GLU A 175 2.57 -3.08 -21.45
N GLU A 176 1.43 -2.67 -21.98
CA GLU A 176 1.33 -1.56 -22.93
C GLU A 176 1.88 -0.26 -22.31
N THR A 177 1.51 0.00 -21.06
CA THR A 177 2.03 1.15 -20.31
C THR A 177 3.54 1.06 -20.15
N ALA A 178 4.09 -0.11 -19.77
CA ALA A 178 5.53 -0.33 -19.62
C ALA A 178 6.30 -0.11 -20.92
N ALA A 179 5.73 -0.51 -22.06
CA ALA A 179 6.30 -0.27 -23.38
C ALA A 179 6.27 1.21 -23.76
N CYS A 180 5.15 1.89 -23.51
CA CYS A 180 4.93 3.30 -23.83
C CYS A 180 5.89 4.22 -23.04
N VAL A 181 5.99 4.02 -21.73
CA VAL A 181 6.81 4.89 -20.85
C VAL A 181 8.28 4.46 -20.76
N GLY A 182 8.63 3.29 -21.31
CA GLY A 182 9.99 2.76 -21.28
C GLY A 182 10.50 2.36 -19.88
N SER A 183 9.63 2.21 -18.89
CA SER A 183 10.04 1.92 -17.51
C SER A 183 10.34 0.43 -17.27
N ASP A 184 11.59 0.13 -16.91
CA ASP A 184 12.00 -1.22 -16.47
C ASP A 184 11.27 -1.66 -15.19
N ARG A 185 10.91 -0.71 -14.34
CA ARG A 185 10.19 -0.98 -13.08
C ARG A 185 8.79 -1.49 -13.37
N VAL A 186 8.04 -0.79 -14.23
CA VAL A 186 6.68 -1.19 -14.63
C VAL A 186 6.72 -2.52 -15.39
N ARG A 187 7.74 -2.73 -16.24
CA ARG A 187 7.94 -4.00 -16.94
C ARG A 187 8.12 -5.18 -15.98
N ARG A 188 8.90 -5.00 -14.90
CA ARG A 188 9.04 -6.04 -13.85
C ARG A 188 7.72 -6.30 -13.11
N LEU A 189 6.92 -5.27 -12.85
CA LEU A 189 5.61 -5.43 -12.23
C LEU A 189 4.67 -6.25 -13.11
N ALA A 190 4.59 -5.92 -14.40
CA ALA A 190 3.81 -6.69 -15.37
C ALA A 190 4.24 -8.16 -15.45
N ALA A 191 5.55 -8.41 -15.54
CA ALA A 191 6.10 -9.77 -15.57
C ALA A 191 5.74 -10.59 -14.32
N SER A 192 5.51 -9.95 -13.16
CA SER A 192 5.14 -10.63 -11.91
C SER A 192 3.66 -11.00 -11.78
N LEU A 193 2.83 -10.64 -12.77
CA LEU A 193 1.41 -10.98 -12.84
C LEU A 193 1.14 -12.26 -13.66
N ARG A 194 2.18 -12.79 -14.33
CA ARG A 194 2.16 -14.05 -15.07
C ARG A 194 2.66 -15.19 -14.20
#